data_AF-A0A7V8NTS4-F1
#
_entry.id   AF-A0A7V8NTS4-F1
#
_cell.length_a   1.000
_cell.length_b   1.000
_cell.length_c   1.000
_cell.angle_alpha   90.00
_cell.angle_beta   90.00
_cell.angle_gamma   90.00
#
_symmetry.space_group_name_H-M   'P 1'
#
loop_
_entity.id
_entity.type
_entity.pdbx_description
1 polymer ?
#
loop_
_entity_poly.entity_id
_entity_poly.type
_entity_poly.pdbx_seq_one_letter_code
_entity_poly.pdbx_strand_id
1 'polypeptide(L)'
;MNNLHRELAPISDPAWAQIEEETTRTLKRYLAGRRVVDVPSSGGIALPGVGTGHLKRISAPAEGIIARQREVKPLVELRVPFELSRQTIDDVERGSDDSDWQPAKDAAKKLAFAEDRAIFNGYHEADIQGIRESTSNPIETLPADVRAYPDAVAHALSQLRLVGVNGPYSVLLGAVEYTALAETRDHGYPVLEHVKRIVDGNLIWAPAIEGAFVVTTRGGDFELNIGQDVSIGYLSHS
;
A
#
# COMPACT_ATOMS: atom_id res chain seq x y z
N MET A 1 23.31 -6.56 -16.90
CA MET A 1 22.44 -5.43 -17.26
C MET A 1 20.96 -5.82 -17.37
N ASN A 2 20.18 -5.41 -16.39
CA ASN A 2 18.71 -5.40 -16.44
C ASN A 2 18.21 -4.00 -16.81
N ASN A 3 16.88 -3.82 -16.86
CA ASN A 3 16.21 -2.54 -17.14
C ASN A 3 16.45 -1.44 -16.09
N LEU A 4 17.09 -1.75 -14.96
CA LEU A 4 17.40 -0.78 -13.91
C LEU A 4 18.73 -0.05 -14.16
N HIS A 5 19.57 -0.55 -15.05
CA HIS A 5 20.82 0.10 -15.47
C HIS A 5 21.76 0.51 -14.34
N ARG A 6 21.70 -0.16 -13.17
CA ARG A 6 22.49 0.20 -11.97
C ARG A 6 23.99 0.18 -12.20
N GLU A 7 24.45 -0.75 -13.05
CA GLU A 7 25.84 -0.93 -13.47
C GLU A 7 26.42 0.31 -14.19
N LEU A 8 25.57 1.22 -14.68
CA LEU A 8 25.99 2.46 -15.37
C LEU A 8 26.04 3.68 -14.43
N ALA A 9 25.55 3.53 -13.20
CA ALA A 9 25.53 4.62 -12.24
C ALA A 9 26.93 4.83 -11.65
N PRO A 10 27.44 6.06 -11.54
CA PRO A 10 28.67 6.36 -10.82
C PRO A 10 28.42 6.32 -9.30
N ILE A 11 28.03 5.15 -8.78
CA ILE A 11 27.66 4.89 -7.39
C ILE A 11 28.39 3.63 -6.94
N SER A 12 29.11 3.72 -5.83
CA SER A 12 29.84 2.60 -5.23
C SER A 12 28.90 1.56 -4.61
N ASP A 13 29.36 0.31 -4.48
CA ASP A 13 28.57 -0.75 -3.85
C ASP A 13 28.12 -0.40 -2.42
N PRO A 14 28.97 0.21 -1.56
CA PRO A 14 28.55 0.66 -0.23
C PRO A 14 27.44 1.73 -0.28
N ALA A 15 27.53 2.69 -1.20
CA ALA A 15 26.51 3.72 -1.34
C ALA A 15 25.18 3.13 -1.84
N TRP A 16 25.23 2.19 -2.79
CA TRP A 16 24.05 1.44 -3.21
C TRP A 16 23.37 0.71 -2.06
N ALA A 17 24.16 0.03 -1.21
CA ALA A 17 23.63 -0.68 -0.06
C ALA A 17 22.94 0.26 0.95
N GLN A 18 23.54 1.42 1.25
CA GLN A 18 22.93 2.41 2.13
C GLN A 18 21.61 2.98 1.55
N ILE A 19 21.60 3.30 0.25
CA ILE A 19 20.38 3.79 -0.43
C ILE A 19 19.26 2.74 -0.35
N GLU A 20 19.56 1.47 -0.63
CA GLU A 20 18.59 0.38 -0.52
C GLU A 20 18.08 0.18 0.90
N GLU A 21 18.96 0.24 1.89
CA GLU A 21 18.59 0.08 3.28
C GLU A 21 17.63 1.19 3.75
N GLU A 22 17.97 2.45 3.49
CA GLU A 22 17.17 3.60 3.93
C GLU A 22 15.82 3.68 3.19
N THR A 23 15.80 3.37 1.89
CA THR A 23 14.55 3.29 1.14
C THR A 23 13.67 2.12 1.60
N THR A 24 14.25 0.93 1.84
CA THR A 24 13.52 -0.24 2.35
C THR A 24 12.91 0.02 3.72
N ARG A 25 13.69 0.61 4.65
CA ARG A 25 13.20 1.01 5.98
C ARG A 25 12.05 1.99 5.87
N THR A 26 12.18 2.97 4.96
CA THR A 26 11.14 3.98 4.72
C THR A 26 9.87 3.35 4.15
N LEU A 27 9.96 2.48 3.15
CA LEU A 27 8.81 1.76 2.58
C LEU A 27 8.10 0.93 3.65
N LYS A 28 8.84 0.09 4.39
CA LYS A 28 8.27 -0.74 5.48
C LYS A 28 7.58 0.08 6.57
N ARG A 29 8.04 1.31 6.80
CA ARG A 29 7.45 2.22 7.79
C ARG A 29 6.11 2.78 7.32
N TYR A 30 5.96 3.10 6.04
CA TYR A 30 4.80 3.80 5.49
C TYR A 30 3.76 2.89 4.85
N LEU A 31 4.14 1.71 4.35
CA LEU A 31 3.23 0.74 3.74
C LEU A 31 2.33 0.08 4.79
N ALA A 32 1.02 0.30 4.66
CA ALA A 32 0.02 -0.35 5.48
C ALA A 32 -0.80 -1.41 4.72
N GLY A 33 -1.04 -1.21 3.42
CA GLY A 33 -1.85 -2.10 2.58
C GLY A 33 -1.33 -3.53 2.57
N ARG A 34 -0.03 -3.72 2.34
CA ARG A 34 0.63 -5.04 2.32
C ARG A 34 0.52 -5.84 3.63
N ARG A 35 0.09 -5.20 4.73
CA ARG A 35 -0.10 -5.86 6.03
C ARG A 35 -1.48 -6.49 6.19
N VAL A 36 -2.42 -6.19 5.30
CA VAL A 36 -3.82 -6.61 5.39
C VAL A 36 -4.36 -7.26 4.11
N VAL A 37 -3.70 -7.07 2.98
CA VAL A 37 -4.04 -7.72 1.71
C VAL A 37 -3.08 -8.88 1.44
N ASP A 38 -3.53 -9.85 0.66
CA ASP A 38 -2.69 -10.93 0.17
C ASP A 38 -1.71 -10.41 -0.87
N VAL A 39 -0.43 -10.77 -0.72
CA VAL A 39 0.63 -10.40 -1.66
C VAL A 39 1.23 -11.68 -2.22
N PRO A 40 0.72 -12.21 -3.35
CA PRO A 40 1.30 -13.38 -4.00
C PRO A 40 2.73 -13.09 -4.48
N SER A 41 3.47 -14.16 -4.79
CA SER A 41 4.82 -14.04 -5.35
C SER A 41 4.81 -13.22 -6.65
N SER A 42 5.87 -12.44 -6.87
CA SER A 42 5.94 -11.55 -8.01
C SER A 42 5.89 -12.31 -9.34
N GLY A 43 5.09 -11.81 -10.28
CA GLY A 43 4.90 -12.43 -11.59
C GLY A 43 6.02 -12.13 -12.59
N GLY A 44 6.96 -11.27 -12.22
CA GLY A 44 8.06 -10.80 -13.05
C GLY A 44 7.67 -9.63 -13.96
N ILE A 45 8.70 -8.99 -14.51
CA ILE A 45 8.56 -7.79 -15.37
C ILE A 45 7.74 -8.04 -16.65
N ALA A 46 7.69 -9.29 -17.12
CA ALA A 46 6.97 -9.66 -18.33
C ALA A 46 5.46 -9.86 -18.11
N LEU A 47 4.97 -9.79 -16.87
CA LEU A 47 3.55 -9.95 -16.56
C LEU A 47 2.77 -8.68 -16.99
N PRO A 48 1.85 -8.74 -17.97
CA PRO A 48 1.13 -7.56 -18.43
C PRO A 48 -0.10 -7.23 -17.57
N GLY A 49 -0.63 -8.20 -16.83
CA GLY A 49 -1.88 -8.09 -16.09
C GLY A 49 -2.39 -9.42 -15.57
N VAL A 50 -3.45 -9.36 -14.78
CA VAL A 50 -4.09 -10.52 -14.12
C VAL A 50 -5.44 -10.79 -14.74
N GLY A 51 -5.72 -12.04 -15.10
CA GLY A 51 -7.02 -12.43 -15.62
C GLY A 51 -8.07 -12.52 -14.51
N THR A 52 -9.24 -11.92 -14.70
CA THR A 52 -10.33 -11.96 -13.70
C THR A 52 -11.19 -13.22 -13.78
N GLY A 53 -10.96 -14.06 -14.80
CA GLY A 53 -11.81 -15.23 -15.11
C GLY A 53 -13.12 -14.88 -15.81
N HIS A 54 -13.41 -13.59 -16.03
CA HIS A 54 -14.64 -13.12 -16.66
C HIS A 54 -14.48 -12.86 -18.16
N LEU A 55 -15.63 -12.78 -18.84
CA LEU A 55 -15.74 -12.52 -20.27
C LEU A 55 -16.62 -11.29 -20.52
N LYS A 56 -16.12 -10.35 -21.30
CA LYS A 56 -16.89 -9.22 -21.83
C LYS A 56 -17.41 -9.56 -23.22
N ARG A 57 -18.71 -9.36 -23.46
CA ARG A 57 -19.28 -9.52 -24.82
C ARG A 57 -18.76 -8.41 -25.71
N ILE A 58 -18.35 -8.77 -26.93
CA ILE A 58 -17.91 -7.82 -27.95
C ILE A 58 -18.71 -8.04 -29.24
N SER A 59 -18.69 -7.05 -30.14
CA SER A 59 -19.33 -7.16 -31.45
C SER A 59 -18.77 -8.34 -32.23
N ALA A 60 -19.65 -9.16 -32.78
CA ALA A 60 -19.26 -10.30 -33.58
C ALA A 60 -18.79 -9.85 -34.97
N PRO A 61 -17.81 -10.52 -35.57
CA PRO A 61 -17.29 -10.15 -36.89
C PRO A 61 -18.26 -10.47 -38.04
N ALA A 62 -19.23 -11.36 -37.84
CA ALA A 62 -20.26 -11.70 -38.82
C ALA A 62 -21.51 -12.28 -38.14
N GLU A 63 -22.59 -12.39 -38.92
CA GLU A 63 -23.84 -13.03 -38.49
C GLU A 63 -23.61 -14.50 -38.11
N GLY A 64 -24.31 -14.96 -37.07
CA GLY A 64 -24.16 -16.31 -36.52
C GLY A 64 -22.95 -16.51 -35.59
N ILE A 65 -22.06 -15.51 -35.43
CA ILE A 65 -20.91 -15.59 -34.53
C ILE A 65 -21.21 -14.94 -33.18
N ILE A 66 -20.75 -15.57 -32.09
CA ILE A 66 -20.77 -14.98 -30.73
C ILE A 66 -19.32 -14.68 -30.33
N ALA A 67 -19.01 -13.41 -30.11
CA ALA A 67 -17.68 -12.96 -29.72
C ALA A 67 -17.65 -12.49 -28.26
N ARG A 68 -16.60 -12.91 -27.54
CA ARG A 68 -16.33 -12.53 -26.15
C ARG A 68 -14.83 -12.33 -25.96
N GLN A 69 -14.44 -11.37 -25.14
CA GLN A 69 -13.06 -11.07 -24.79
C GLN A 69 -12.82 -11.39 -23.32
N ARG A 70 -11.63 -11.90 -22.98
CA ARG A 70 -11.21 -12.07 -21.59
C ARG A 70 -11.01 -10.71 -20.94
N GLU A 71 -11.58 -10.56 -19.76
CA GLU A 71 -11.32 -9.41 -18.92
C GLU A 71 -10.01 -9.62 -18.16
N VAL A 72 -9.17 -8.59 -18.20
CA VAL A 72 -7.85 -8.56 -17.57
C VAL A 72 -7.69 -7.24 -16.83
N LYS A 73 -7.09 -7.28 -15.66
CA LYS A 73 -6.64 -6.10 -14.93
C LYS A 73 -5.17 -5.84 -15.29
N PRO A 74 -4.86 -4.81 -16.10
CA PRO A 74 -3.50 -4.53 -16.51
C PRO A 74 -2.66 -4.08 -15.29
N LEU A 75 -1.38 -4.45 -15.27
CA LEU A 75 -0.47 -3.91 -14.26
C LEU A 75 -0.10 -2.46 -14.58
N VAL A 76 0.18 -1.70 -13.52
CA VAL A 76 0.58 -0.28 -13.60
C VAL A 76 2.05 -0.16 -13.22
N GLU A 77 2.84 0.51 -14.07
CA GLU A 77 4.20 0.90 -13.71
C GLU A 77 4.17 2.26 -12.98
N LEU A 78 4.66 2.29 -11.74
CA LEU A 78 4.84 3.52 -10.98
C LEU A 78 6.33 3.81 -10.85
N ARG A 79 6.76 5.02 -11.24
CA ARG A 79 8.15 5.48 -11.14
C ARG A 79 8.20 6.83 -10.43
N VAL A 80 9.05 6.94 -9.41
CA VAL A 80 9.30 8.19 -8.69
C VAL A 80 10.77 8.57 -8.86
N PRO A 81 11.09 9.52 -9.75
CA PRO A 81 12.45 10.03 -9.88
C PRO A 81 12.92 10.76 -8.62
N PHE A 82 14.20 10.64 -8.32
CA PHE A 82 14.89 11.42 -7.30
C PHE A 82 16.34 11.66 -7.73
N GLU A 83 16.96 12.68 -7.14
CA GLU A 83 18.33 13.09 -7.44
C GLU A 83 19.16 13.07 -6.16
N LEU A 84 20.42 12.66 -6.29
CA LEU A 84 21.39 12.60 -5.18
C LEU A 84 22.65 13.34 -5.60
N SER A 85 23.32 13.98 -4.64
CA SER A 85 24.58 14.65 -4.90
C SER A 85 25.72 13.61 -5.01
N ARG A 86 26.61 13.79 -6.00
CA ARG A 86 27.80 12.93 -6.13
C ARG A 86 28.71 13.02 -4.91
N GLN A 87 28.80 14.20 -4.31
CA GLN A 87 29.58 14.41 -3.10
C GLN A 87 29.08 13.50 -1.97
N THR A 88 27.77 13.48 -1.73
CA THR A 88 27.12 12.61 -0.74
C THR A 88 27.38 11.14 -1.02
N ILE A 89 27.33 10.72 -2.29
CA ILE A 89 27.62 9.34 -2.70
C ILE A 89 29.08 8.98 -2.42
N ASP A 90 30.02 9.86 -2.81
CA ASP A 90 31.46 9.63 -2.67
C ASP A 90 31.92 9.69 -1.20
N ASP A 91 31.21 10.43 -0.35
CA ASP A 91 31.51 10.53 1.09
C ASP A 91 31.35 9.19 1.81
N VAL A 92 30.48 8.30 1.31
CA VAL A 92 30.33 6.94 1.85
C VAL A 92 31.64 6.14 1.72
N GLU A 93 32.34 6.25 0.60
CA GLU A 93 33.64 5.57 0.42
C GLU A 93 34.71 6.12 1.37
N ARG A 94 34.54 7.37 1.84
CA ARG A 94 35.41 8.00 2.84
C ARG A 94 35.00 7.67 4.27
N GLY A 95 33.94 6.90 4.48
CA GLY A 95 33.43 6.48 5.78
C GLY A 95 32.39 7.41 6.41
N SER A 96 31.67 8.21 5.61
CA SER A 96 30.49 8.94 6.11
C SER A 96 29.35 7.98 6.46
N ASP A 97 28.81 8.17 7.67
CA ASP A 97 27.62 7.47 8.17
C ASP A 97 26.36 8.39 8.16
N ASP A 98 26.50 9.63 7.69
CA ASP A 98 25.48 10.70 7.75
C ASP A 98 25.14 11.28 6.37
N SER A 99 25.43 10.51 5.31
CA SER A 99 25.10 10.87 3.93
C SER A 99 23.60 11.17 3.76
N ASP A 100 23.29 12.27 3.08
CA ASP A 100 21.91 12.74 2.88
C ASP A 100 21.15 11.90 1.85
N TRP A 101 20.43 10.89 2.35
CA TRP A 101 19.51 10.06 1.56
C TRP A 101 18.07 10.57 1.57
N GLN A 102 17.81 11.80 2.02
CA GLN A 102 16.45 12.33 2.12
C GLN A 102 15.68 12.32 0.79
N PRO A 103 16.28 12.63 -0.38
CA PRO A 103 15.58 12.53 -1.66
C PRO A 103 15.09 11.10 -1.97
N ALA A 104 15.89 10.08 -1.64
CA ALA A 104 15.51 8.68 -1.83
C ALA A 104 14.39 8.27 -0.86
N LYS A 105 14.46 8.72 0.40
CA LYS A 105 13.41 8.48 1.41
C LYS A 105 12.09 9.16 1.03
N ASP A 106 12.14 10.38 0.50
CA ASP A 106 10.95 11.09 0.03
C ASP A 106 10.32 10.39 -1.18
N ALA A 107 11.13 9.87 -2.11
CA ALA A 107 10.64 9.08 -3.23
C ALA A 107 9.99 7.77 -2.77
N ALA A 108 10.64 7.05 -1.84
CA ALA A 108 10.09 5.85 -1.21
C ALA A 108 8.75 6.13 -0.50
N LYS A 109 8.64 7.23 0.25
CA LYS A 109 7.40 7.65 0.90
C LYS A 109 6.29 7.96 -0.10
N LYS A 110 6.60 8.69 -1.19
CA LYS A 110 5.64 8.99 -2.26
C LYS A 110 5.11 7.70 -2.91
N LEU A 111 6.00 6.74 -3.18
CA LEU A 111 5.63 5.45 -3.75
C LEU A 111 4.75 4.63 -2.79
N ALA A 112 5.11 4.55 -1.51
CA ALA A 112 4.30 3.88 -0.50
C ALA A 112 2.89 4.49 -0.38
N PHE A 113 2.80 5.82 -0.44
CA PHE A 113 1.51 6.51 -0.38
C PHE A 113 0.68 6.27 -1.63
N ALA A 114 1.30 6.20 -2.81
CA ALA A 114 0.62 5.89 -4.05
C ALA A 114 0.04 4.46 -4.03
N GLU A 115 0.81 3.48 -3.56
CA GLU A 115 0.36 2.09 -3.44
C GLU A 115 -0.81 1.95 -2.46
N ASP A 116 -0.68 2.48 -1.23
CA ASP A 116 -1.75 2.41 -0.24
C ASP A 116 -3.02 3.13 -0.72
N ARG A 117 -2.88 4.31 -1.36
CA ARG A 117 -4.05 5.01 -1.91
C ARG A 117 -4.74 4.22 -3.01
N ALA A 118 -3.99 3.57 -3.90
CA ALA A 118 -4.56 2.71 -4.92
C ALA A 118 -5.33 1.52 -4.29
N ILE A 119 -4.79 0.91 -3.24
CA ILE A 119 -5.45 -0.19 -2.51
C ILE A 119 -6.74 0.28 -1.84
N PHE A 120 -6.69 1.37 -1.06
CA PHE A 120 -7.82 1.76 -0.20
C PHE A 120 -8.84 2.65 -0.90
N ASN A 121 -8.39 3.61 -1.69
CA ASN A 121 -9.24 4.62 -2.34
C ASN A 121 -9.42 4.38 -3.84
N GLY A 122 -8.64 3.48 -4.45
CA GLY A 122 -8.71 3.18 -5.87
C GLY A 122 -7.78 4.05 -6.71
N TYR A 123 -7.63 3.65 -7.97
CA TYR A 123 -6.95 4.40 -9.01
C TYR A 123 -7.72 4.23 -10.33
N HIS A 124 -8.71 5.10 -10.53
CA HIS A 124 -9.70 5.00 -11.60
C HIS A 124 -9.08 4.99 -13.01
N GLU A 125 -8.07 5.84 -13.26
CA GLU A 125 -7.37 5.90 -14.56
C GLU A 125 -6.65 4.59 -14.91
N ALA A 126 -6.37 3.77 -13.90
CA ALA A 126 -5.72 2.48 -14.05
C ALA A 126 -6.69 1.29 -13.88
N ASP A 127 -8.01 1.56 -13.85
CA ASP A 127 -9.07 0.55 -13.65
C ASP A 127 -8.90 -0.27 -12.35
N ILE A 128 -8.34 0.37 -11.31
CA ILE A 128 -8.21 -0.19 -9.97
C ILE A 128 -9.33 0.38 -9.11
N GLN A 129 -10.23 -0.48 -8.65
CA GLN A 129 -11.27 -0.11 -7.68
C GLN A 129 -10.72 -0.30 -6.26
N GLY A 130 -10.83 0.73 -5.42
CA GLY A 130 -10.33 0.67 -4.05
C GLY A 130 -11.26 -0.08 -3.10
N ILE A 131 -10.73 -0.50 -1.94
CA ILE A 131 -11.53 -1.13 -0.86
C ILE A 131 -12.72 -0.27 -0.45
N ARG A 132 -12.53 1.06 -0.38
CA ARG A 132 -13.60 2.02 -0.06
C ARG A 132 -14.73 2.01 -1.09
N GLU A 133 -14.39 1.79 -2.36
CA GLU A 133 -15.34 1.79 -3.47
C GLU A 133 -15.98 0.41 -3.68
N SER A 134 -15.32 -0.67 -3.24
CA SER A 134 -15.77 -2.05 -3.44
C SER A 134 -16.62 -2.59 -2.28
N THR A 135 -16.65 -1.91 -1.13
CA THR A 135 -17.44 -2.37 0.03
C THR A 135 -18.93 -2.32 -0.25
N SER A 136 -19.63 -3.41 0.06
CA SER A 136 -21.10 -3.46 0.09
C SER A 136 -21.67 -3.17 1.49
N ASN A 137 -20.82 -3.03 2.50
CA ASN A 137 -21.23 -2.68 3.86
C ASN A 137 -21.51 -1.18 3.96
N PRO A 138 -22.40 -0.75 4.88
CA PRO A 138 -22.63 0.66 5.15
C PRO A 138 -21.33 1.39 5.50
N ILE A 139 -21.06 2.52 4.85
CA ILE A 139 -19.94 3.39 5.19
C ILE A 139 -20.37 4.28 6.35
N GLU A 140 -19.67 4.16 7.47
CA GLU A 140 -19.93 4.95 8.66
C GLU A 140 -19.00 6.16 8.74
N THR A 141 -19.52 7.26 9.28
CA THR A 141 -18.70 8.43 9.61
C THR A 141 -17.99 8.16 10.93
N LEU A 142 -16.66 8.30 10.92
CA LEU A 142 -15.88 8.20 12.15
C LEU A 142 -16.29 9.35 13.10
N PRO A 143 -16.63 9.07 14.38
CA PRO A 143 -17.07 10.10 15.31
C PRO A 143 -16.03 11.21 15.49
N ALA A 144 -16.46 12.46 15.70
CA ALA A 144 -15.53 13.55 16.02
C ALA A 144 -14.88 13.37 17.42
N ASP A 145 -15.59 12.72 18.34
CA ASP A 145 -15.06 12.37 19.66
C ASP A 145 -14.30 11.04 19.59
N VAL A 146 -12.98 11.11 19.79
CA VAL A 146 -12.08 9.94 19.76
C VAL A 146 -12.46 8.90 20.82
N ARG A 147 -13.10 9.31 21.92
CA ARG A 147 -13.56 8.38 22.97
C ARG A 147 -14.63 7.41 22.46
N ALA A 148 -15.32 7.76 21.37
CA ALA A 148 -16.32 6.91 20.71
C ALA A 148 -15.74 6.00 19.61
N TYR A 149 -14.42 6.04 19.35
CA TYR A 149 -13.78 5.15 18.37
C TYR A 149 -13.95 3.66 18.71
N PRO A 150 -13.82 3.20 19.97
CA PRO A 150 -14.05 1.80 20.31
C PRO A 150 -15.43 1.30 19.90
N ASP A 151 -16.47 2.12 20.09
CA ASP A 151 -17.84 1.78 19.72
C ASP A 151 -18.02 1.70 18.20
N ALA A 152 -17.46 2.66 17.46
CA ALA A 152 -17.48 2.66 16.00
C ALA A 152 -16.74 1.42 15.43
N VAL A 153 -15.59 1.07 15.99
CA VAL A 153 -14.84 -0.13 15.62
C VAL A 153 -15.63 -1.40 15.95
N ALA A 154 -16.22 -1.49 17.14
CA ALA A 154 -17.04 -2.63 17.54
C ALA A 154 -18.26 -2.81 16.64
N HIS A 155 -18.90 -1.71 16.24
CA HIS A 155 -20.03 -1.73 15.31
C HIS A 155 -19.60 -2.22 13.92
N ALA A 156 -18.50 -1.69 13.35
CA ALA A 156 -17.96 -2.15 12.08
C ALA A 156 -17.57 -3.65 12.10
N LEU A 157 -16.96 -4.12 13.19
CA LEU A 157 -16.66 -5.56 13.39
C LEU A 157 -17.94 -6.40 13.45
N SER A 158 -18.98 -5.90 14.13
CA SER A 158 -20.30 -6.55 14.17
C SER A 158 -20.92 -6.66 12.77
N GLN A 159 -20.83 -5.60 11.96
CA GLN A 159 -21.33 -5.64 10.58
C GLN A 159 -20.63 -6.73 9.75
N LEU A 160 -19.30 -6.83 9.83
CA LEU A 160 -18.55 -7.92 9.15
C LEU A 160 -19.02 -9.31 9.61
N ARG A 161 -19.25 -9.49 10.91
CA ARG A 161 -19.76 -10.77 11.46
C ARG A 161 -21.18 -11.08 10.97
N LEU A 162 -22.06 -10.09 10.91
CA LEU A 162 -23.45 -10.25 10.46
C LEU A 162 -23.54 -10.66 8.99
N VAL A 163 -22.63 -10.20 8.14
CA VAL A 163 -22.54 -10.62 6.74
C VAL A 163 -21.72 -11.91 6.53
N GLY A 164 -21.35 -12.61 7.61
CA GLY A 164 -20.65 -13.90 7.54
C GLY A 164 -19.17 -13.81 7.16
N VAL A 165 -18.55 -12.63 7.31
CA VAL A 165 -17.11 -12.46 7.07
C VAL A 165 -16.36 -12.81 8.34
N ASN A 166 -15.67 -13.95 8.32
CA ASN A 166 -14.81 -14.40 9.41
C ASN A 166 -13.57 -13.53 9.55
N GLY A 167 -13.04 -13.45 10.78
CA GLY A 167 -11.75 -12.82 11.06
C GLY A 167 -10.55 -13.71 10.69
N PRO A 168 -9.33 -13.34 11.12
CA PRO A 168 -9.03 -12.22 12.02
C PRO A 168 -9.34 -10.85 11.40
N TYR A 169 -9.66 -9.86 12.22
CA TYR A 169 -9.97 -8.50 11.78
C TYR A 169 -8.83 -7.56 12.13
N SER A 170 -8.46 -6.67 11.21
CA SER A 170 -7.48 -5.61 11.43
C SER A 170 -8.14 -4.24 11.22
N VAL A 171 -7.67 -3.25 11.96
CA VAL A 171 -8.12 -1.87 11.85
C VAL A 171 -6.96 -1.02 11.38
N LEU A 172 -7.20 -0.23 10.33
CA LEU A 172 -6.24 0.74 9.83
C LEU A 172 -6.76 2.14 10.12
N LEU A 173 -5.89 3.00 10.63
CA LEU A 173 -6.21 4.40 10.90
C LEU A 173 -5.24 5.32 10.17
N GLY A 174 -5.78 6.39 9.62
CA GLY A 174 -5.02 7.52 9.11
C GLY A 174 -4.09 8.13 10.16
N ALA A 175 -3.11 8.92 9.72
CA ALA A 175 -2.11 9.47 10.63
C ALA A 175 -2.72 10.36 11.73
N VAL A 176 -3.75 11.15 11.39
CA VAL A 176 -4.43 12.05 12.30
C VAL A 176 -5.22 11.25 13.33
N GLU A 177 -6.02 10.29 12.85
CA GLU A 177 -6.90 9.45 13.67
C GLU A 177 -6.11 8.55 14.61
N TYR A 178 -5.03 7.95 14.12
CA TYR A 178 -4.14 7.12 14.94
C TYR A 178 -3.47 7.93 16.05
N THR A 179 -2.98 9.13 15.73
CA THR A 179 -2.33 10.01 16.72
C THR A 179 -3.33 10.47 17.77
N ALA A 180 -4.51 10.93 17.35
CA ALA A 180 -5.57 11.34 18.25
C ALA A 180 -6.00 10.20 19.20
N LEU A 181 -6.12 8.98 18.67
CA LEU A 181 -6.41 7.77 19.45
C LEU A 181 -5.31 7.45 20.47
N ALA A 182 -4.05 7.62 20.08
CA ALA A 182 -2.90 7.36 20.96
C ALA A 182 -2.77 8.38 22.10
N GLU A 183 -3.17 9.64 21.87
CA GLU A 183 -3.10 10.73 22.85
C GLU A 183 -4.32 10.75 23.79
N THR A 184 -5.49 10.29 23.32
CA THR A 184 -6.74 10.38 24.08
C THR A 184 -6.76 9.41 25.28
N ARG A 185 -7.26 9.91 26.41
CA ARG A 185 -7.56 9.14 27.62
C ARG A 185 -9.03 9.32 27.97
N ASP A 186 -9.69 8.24 28.35
CA ASP A 186 -11.05 8.28 28.89
C ASP A 186 -11.03 7.83 30.35
N HIS A 187 -11.39 8.73 31.27
CA HIS A 187 -11.25 8.52 32.72
C HIS A 187 -9.88 7.95 33.16
N GLY A 188 -8.80 8.36 32.48
CA GLY A 188 -7.43 7.91 32.74
C GLY A 188 -6.99 6.66 31.97
N TYR A 189 -7.90 5.97 31.28
CA TYR A 189 -7.60 4.79 30.48
C TYR A 189 -7.24 5.16 29.03
N PRO A 190 -6.15 4.64 28.45
CA PRO A 190 -5.82 4.86 27.03
C PRO A 190 -6.86 4.24 26.09
N VAL A 191 -7.50 5.08 25.27
CA VAL A 191 -8.52 4.64 24.31
C VAL A 191 -7.89 3.70 23.26
N LEU A 192 -6.64 3.94 22.88
CA LEU A 192 -5.85 3.04 22.02
C LEU A 192 -5.83 1.59 22.54
N GLU A 193 -5.64 1.40 23.85
CA GLU A 193 -5.59 0.06 24.44
C GLU A 193 -6.98 -0.59 24.48
N HIS A 194 -8.05 0.21 24.56
CA HIS A 194 -9.41 -0.30 24.43
C HIS A 194 -9.65 -0.84 23.01
N VAL A 195 -9.29 -0.08 21.97
CA VAL A 195 -9.42 -0.53 20.57
C VAL A 195 -8.61 -1.80 20.31
N LYS A 196 -7.35 -1.86 20.77
CA LYS A 196 -6.51 -3.07 20.63
C LYS A 196 -7.10 -4.31 21.28
N ARG A 197 -7.92 -4.17 22.34
CA ARG A 197 -8.59 -5.31 23.00
C ARG A 197 -9.83 -5.79 22.24
N ILE A 198 -10.46 -4.91 21.47
CA ILE A 198 -11.64 -5.24 20.66
C ILE A 198 -11.23 -5.93 19.34
N VAL A 199 -10.06 -5.56 18.82
CA VAL A 199 -9.55 -6.04 17.53
C VAL A 199 -8.71 -7.30 17.72
N ASP A 200 -9.15 -8.42 17.16
CA ASP A 200 -8.44 -9.72 17.27
C ASP A 200 -7.11 -9.74 16.48
N GLY A 201 -6.97 -8.91 15.45
CA GLY A 201 -5.78 -8.77 14.62
C GLY A 201 -4.94 -7.54 15.00
N ASN A 202 -4.57 -6.73 14.00
CA ASN A 202 -3.66 -5.61 14.19
C ASN A 202 -4.37 -4.25 14.13
N LEU A 203 -3.96 -3.34 15.00
CA LEU A 203 -4.21 -1.91 14.82
C LEU A 203 -3.02 -1.29 14.07
N ILE A 204 -3.27 -0.80 12.86
CA ILE A 204 -2.25 -0.44 11.88
C ILE A 204 -2.28 1.07 11.65
N TRP A 205 -1.09 1.68 11.75
CA TRP A 205 -0.86 3.05 11.32
C TRP A 205 -0.74 3.11 9.80
N ALA A 206 -1.68 3.77 9.15
CA ALA A 206 -1.80 3.86 7.69
C ALA A 206 -1.84 5.34 7.26
N PRO A 207 -0.68 6.02 7.20
CA PRO A 207 -0.62 7.47 7.03
C PRO A 207 -1.03 7.96 5.62
N ALA A 208 -1.17 7.05 4.66
CA ALA A 208 -1.57 7.37 3.29
C ALA A 208 -3.09 7.53 3.12
N ILE A 209 -3.88 7.07 4.09
CA ILE A 209 -5.35 7.10 4.08
C ILE A 209 -5.92 8.15 5.05
N GLU A 210 -7.17 8.50 4.83
CA GLU A 210 -7.98 9.35 5.71
C GLU A 210 -9.07 8.51 6.38
N GLY A 211 -9.34 8.80 7.67
CA GLY A 211 -10.30 8.05 8.46
C GLY A 211 -9.80 6.67 8.89
N ALA A 212 -10.69 5.68 8.78
CA ALA A 212 -10.46 4.33 9.27
C ALA A 212 -10.96 3.28 8.28
N PHE A 213 -10.31 2.11 8.29
CA PHE A 213 -10.81 0.90 7.65
C PHE A 213 -10.82 -0.25 8.65
N VAL A 214 -11.88 -1.04 8.65
CA VAL A 214 -11.95 -2.31 9.36
C VAL A 214 -12.04 -3.40 8.30
N VAL A 215 -11.04 -4.28 8.25
CA VAL A 215 -10.93 -5.31 7.22
C VAL A 215 -10.73 -6.68 7.85
N THR A 216 -11.20 -7.72 7.17
CA THR A 216 -10.76 -9.08 7.47
C THR A 216 -9.39 -9.35 6.84
N THR A 217 -8.58 -10.15 7.51
CA THR A 217 -7.31 -10.68 6.99
C THR A 217 -7.34 -12.21 6.97
N ARG A 218 -8.51 -12.80 6.68
CA ARG A 218 -8.69 -14.26 6.50
C ARG A 218 -8.05 -14.80 5.22
N GLY A 219 -7.73 -13.92 4.28
CA GLY A 219 -7.18 -14.23 2.97
C GLY A 219 -8.25 -14.54 1.91
N GLY A 220 -7.95 -14.23 0.67
CA GLY A 220 -8.78 -14.43 -0.53
C GLY A 220 -9.73 -13.28 -0.87
N ASP A 221 -9.80 -12.22 -0.05
CA ASP A 221 -10.71 -11.09 -0.27
C ASP A 221 -10.05 -9.91 -1.00
N PHE A 222 -8.78 -9.62 -0.70
CA PHE A 222 -8.02 -8.52 -1.27
C PHE A 222 -6.63 -9.01 -1.69
N GLU A 223 -6.28 -8.85 -2.96
CA GLU A 223 -5.02 -9.35 -3.51
C GLU A 223 -4.25 -8.23 -4.24
N LEU A 224 -2.99 -8.01 -3.85
CA LEU A 224 -2.06 -7.10 -4.49
C LEU A 224 -1.09 -7.88 -5.39
N ASN A 225 -1.38 -7.89 -6.69
CA ASN A 225 -0.53 -8.56 -7.67
C ASN A 225 0.64 -7.66 -8.09
N ILE A 226 1.86 -8.17 -7.89
CA ILE A 226 3.10 -7.45 -8.18
C ILE A 226 3.79 -8.10 -9.39
N GLY A 227 4.07 -7.32 -10.42
CA GLY A 227 4.95 -7.76 -11.53
C GLY A 227 6.41 -7.71 -11.09
N GLN A 228 6.94 -6.50 -10.91
CA GLN A 228 8.24 -6.25 -10.30
C GLN A 228 8.04 -5.49 -8.99
N ASP A 229 8.61 -5.99 -7.90
CA ASP A 229 8.55 -5.29 -6.61
C ASP A 229 9.47 -4.05 -6.61
N VAL A 230 9.33 -3.20 -5.60
CA VAL A 230 10.04 -1.92 -5.52
C VAL A 230 11.53 -2.11 -5.76
N SER A 231 12.03 -1.42 -6.78
CA SER A 231 13.39 -1.52 -7.28
C SER A 231 13.94 -0.13 -7.56
N ILE A 232 15.23 0.06 -7.33
CA ILE A 232 15.92 1.33 -7.62
C ILE A 232 16.72 1.18 -8.91
N GLY A 233 16.52 2.12 -9.83
CA GLY A 233 17.22 2.17 -11.10
C GLY A 233 17.96 3.50 -11.30
N TYR A 234 18.78 3.54 -12.33
CA TYR A 234 19.56 4.69 -12.74
C TYR A 234 19.02 5.28 -14.04
N LEU A 235 18.96 6.62 -14.10
CA LEU A 235 18.51 7.37 -15.28
C LEU A 235 19.66 8.11 -15.96
N SER A 236 20.27 9.05 -15.26
CA SER A 236 21.31 9.93 -15.79
C SER A 236 22.13 10.56 -14.66
N HIS A 237 23.29 11.13 -15.00
CA HIS A 237 24.05 12.05 -14.15
C HIS A 237 24.55 13.22 -15.00
N SER A 238 24.88 14.33 -14.32
CA SER A 238 25.52 15.53 -14.90
C SER A 238 26.75 15.90 -14.10
#